data_AF-A0A6A5JUZ9-F1
#
_entry.id   AF-A0A6A5JUZ9-F1
#
_cell.length_a   1.000
_cell.length_b   1.000
_cell.length_c   1.000
_cell.angle_alpha   90.00
_cell.angle_beta   90.00
_cell.angle_gamma   90.00
#
_symmetry.space_group_name_H-M   'P 1'
#
loop_
_entity.id
_entity.type
_entity.pdbx_description
1 polymer ?
#
loop_
_entity_poly.entity_id
_entity_poly.type
_entity_poly.pdbx_seq_one_letter_code
_entity_poly.pdbx_strand_id
1 'polypeptide(L)'
;MGFKELSDDKFMVSYTDKLDYDLIREHDLDLTKILLEHPDKETQSLSITSVGISAAITSYARIYISRLKLDIIKLGGNIYYSDTDSIVTDKELPNHLIHPTDIGLLKLEHKVKKGIFISGKLYGLINDDNKIVIKSKGINSKSLKFNDFEELLMNKNIHHAIKTISKIS
;
A
#
# COMPACT_ATOMS: atom_id res chain seq x y z
N MET A 1 -17.31 -29.25 26.28
CA MET A 1 -18.42 -30.17 25.93
C MET A 1 -19.39 -30.25 27.10
N GLY A 2 -20.69 -30.11 26.84
CA GLY A 2 -21.73 -30.38 27.85
C GLY A 2 -22.68 -31.44 27.30
N PHE A 3 -23.10 -32.39 28.13
CA PHE A 3 -24.14 -33.34 27.76
C PHE A 3 -25.27 -33.29 28.78
N LYS A 4 -26.50 -33.47 28.31
CA LYS A 4 -27.70 -33.56 29.14
C LYS A 4 -28.46 -34.81 28.75
N GLU A 5 -28.71 -35.66 29.72
CA GLU A 5 -29.52 -36.87 29.55
C GLU A 5 -31.01 -36.47 29.40
N LEU A 6 -31.66 -36.99 28.36
CA LEU A 6 -33.08 -36.73 28.06
C LEU A 6 -33.97 -37.94 28.41
N SER A 7 -33.43 -39.16 28.34
CA SER A 7 -34.02 -40.43 28.79
C SER A 7 -32.94 -41.50 28.96
N ASP A 8 -33.28 -42.68 29.52
CA ASP A 8 -32.38 -43.83 29.78
C ASP A 8 -31.54 -44.29 28.57
N ASP A 9 -31.93 -43.89 27.35
CA ASP A 9 -31.27 -44.23 26.09
C ASP A 9 -30.93 -43.01 25.20
N LYS A 10 -31.19 -41.77 25.64
CA LYS A 10 -31.00 -40.57 24.80
C LYS A 10 -30.25 -39.47 25.52
N PHE A 11 -29.17 -39.03 24.88
CA PHE A 11 -28.32 -37.95 25.34
C PHE A 11 -28.36 -36.81 24.33
N MET A 12 -28.52 -35.59 24.83
CA MET A 12 -28.29 -34.38 24.06
C MET A 12 -26.85 -33.93 24.30
N VAL A 13 -26.04 -33.94 23.25
CA VAL A 13 -24.68 -33.42 23.28
C VAL A 13 -24.68 -32.05 22.64
N SER A 14 -24.31 -31.02 23.39
CA SER A 14 -24.04 -29.70 22.84
C SER A 14 -22.53 -29.52 22.69
N TYR A 15 -22.12 -29.20 21.47
CA TYR A 15 -20.75 -28.77 21.18
C TYR A 15 -20.77 -27.34 20.66
N THR A 16 -19.73 -26.60 21.02
CA THR A 16 -19.42 -25.30 20.44
C THR A 16 -18.49 -25.54 19.26
N ASP A 17 -18.84 -24.99 18.09
CA ASP A 17 -18.01 -25.01 16.89
C ASP A 17 -16.83 -24.03 17.05
N LYS A 18 -15.87 -24.40 17.89
CA LYS A 18 -14.67 -23.63 18.22
C LYS A 18 -13.46 -24.55 18.15
N LEU A 19 -12.33 -24.01 17.72
CA LEU A 19 -11.07 -24.74 17.75
C LEU A 19 -10.62 -24.98 19.19
N ASP A 20 -10.32 -26.24 19.51
CA ASP A 20 -9.74 -26.64 20.79
C ASP A 20 -8.20 -26.58 20.69
N TYR A 21 -7.62 -25.49 21.20
CA TYR A 21 -6.18 -25.27 21.15
C TYR A 21 -5.37 -26.27 21.98
N ASP A 22 -5.96 -26.88 23.00
CA ASP A 22 -5.28 -27.86 23.84
C ASP A 22 -5.16 -29.19 23.09
N LEU A 23 -6.22 -29.63 22.41
CA LEU A 23 -6.18 -30.79 21.50
C LEU A 23 -5.19 -30.59 20.34
N ILE A 24 -5.15 -29.39 19.75
CA ILE A 24 -4.22 -29.08 18.65
C ILE A 24 -2.77 -29.21 19.12
N ARG A 25 -2.46 -28.71 20.33
CA ARG A 25 -1.11 -28.80 20.91
C ARG A 25 -0.75 -30.21 21.36
N GLU A 26 -1.69 -30.94 21.97
CA GLU A 26 -1.48 -32.31 22.44
C GLU A 26 -1.17 -33.27 21.27
N HIS A 27 -1.81 -33.05 20.13
CA HIS A 27 -1.65 -33.88 18.94
C HIS A 27 -0.67 -33.34 17.90
N ASP A 28 0.11 -32.29 18.24
CA ASP A 28 1.09 -31.63 17.37
C ASP A 28 0.51 -31.28 15.97
N LEU A 29 -0.74 -30.81 15.96
CA LEU A 29 -1.45 -30.49 14.74
C LEU A 29 -1.05 -29.09 14.25
N ASP A 30 -0.87 -28.94 12.93
CA ASP A 30 -0.56 -27.65 12.33
C ASP A 30 -1.76 -26.70 12.39
N LEU A 31 -1.74 -25.82 13.39
CA LEU A 31 -2.74 -24.80 13.61
C LEU A 31 -2.95 -23.91 12.37
N THR A 32 -1.90 -23.61 11.62
CA THR A 32 -1.99 -22.75 10.42
C THR A 32 -2.77 -23.44 9.33
N LYS A 33 -2.48 -24.72 9.09
CA LYS A 33 -3.20 -25.53 8.11
C LYS A 33 -4.67 -25.69 8.49
N ILE A 34 -4.95 -25.96 9.77
CA ILE A 34 -6.31 -26.10 10.28
C ILE A 34 -7.09 -24.80 10.12
N LEU A 35 -6.50 -23.64 10.45
CA LEU A 35 -7.14 -22.34 10.28
C LEU A 35 -7.40 -21.95 8.82
N LEU A 36 -6.55 -22.40 7.90
CA LEU A 36 -6.75 -22.19 6.46
C LEU A 36 -7.91 -23.03 5.90
N GLU A 37 -8.05 -24.27 6.37
CA GLU A 37 -9.09 -25.20 5.93
C GLU A 37 -10.43 -24.96 6.63
N HIS A 38 -10.39 -24.57 7.92
CA HIS A 38 -11.54 -24.38 8.80
C HIS A 38 -11.42 -23.02 9.51
N PRO A 39 -11.73 -21.91 8.80
CA PRO A 39 -11.59 -20.57 9.36
C PRO A 39 -12.58 -20.37 10.51
N ASP A 40 -12.08 -20.40 11.74
CA ASP A 40 -12.88 -20.11 12.93
C ASP A 40 -13.31 -18.64 12.90
N LYS A 41 -14.61 -18.40 13.11
CA LYS A 41 -15.20 -17.06 13.17
C LYS A 41 -14.57 -16.21 14.28
N GLU A 42 -14.02 -16.83 15.32
CA GLU A 42 -13.32 -16.13 16.41
C GLU A 42 -11.93 -15.62 15.97
N THR A 43 -11.19 -16.37 15.15
CA THR A 43 -9.92 -15.91 14.55
C THR A 43 -10.08 -14.77 13.55
N GLN A 44 -11.23 -14.65 12.89
CA GLN A 44 -11.55 -13.46 12.09
C GLN A 44 -11.84 -12.22 12.96
N SER A 45 -12.23 -12.41 14.22
CA SER A 45 -12.53 -11.33 15.16
C SER A 45 -11.34 -10.90 16.02
N LEU A 46 -10.31 -11.75 16.13
CA LEU A 46 -9.02 -11.37 16.68
C LEU A 46 -8.36 -10.39 15.71
N SER A 47 -8.53 -9.09 15.96
CA SER A 47 -7.68 -8.04 15.41
C SER A 47 -6.25 -8.23 15.95
N ILE A 48 -5.52 -9.22 15.42
CA ILE A 48 -4.10 -9.42 15.67
C ILE A 48 -3.35 -8.31 14.90
N THR A 49 -3.47 -7.10 15.41
CA THR A 49 -2.79 -5.93 14.86
C THR A 49 -1.48 -5.76 15.62
N SER A 50 -0.37 -6.11 14.97
CA SER A 50 0.95 -5.87 15.53
C SER A 50 1.50 -4.53 15.04
N VAL A 51 1.50 -3.55 15.94
CA VAL A 51 2.14 -2.24 15.71
C VAL A 51 3.64 -2.42 15.44
N GLY A 52 4.30 -3.36 16.12
CA GLY A 52 5.72 -3.66 15.93
C GLY A 52 6.03 -4.15 14.52
N ILE A 53 5.25 -5.12 14.01
CA ILE A 53 5.42 -5.63 12.63
C ILE A 53 5.17 -4.50 11.62
N SER A 54 4.11 -3.71 11.83
CA SER A 54 3.76 -2.59 10.95
C SER A 54 4.86 -1.51 10.90
N ALA A 55 5.43 -1.19 12.05
CA ALA A 55 6.55 -0.26 12.18
C ALA A 55 7.82 -0.80 11.52
N ALA A 56 8.12 -2.09 11.68
CA ALA A 56 9.26 -2.74 11.05
C ALA A 56 9.15 -2.71 9.52
N ILE A 57 8.00 -3.09 8.96
CA ILE A 57 7.74 -3.06 7.51
C ILE A 57 7.89 -1.64 6.96
N THR A 58 7.26 -0.65 7.60
CA THR A 58 7.31 0.75 7.16
C THR A 58 8.74 1.32 7.23
N SER A 59 9.47 1.00 8.30
CA SER A 59 10.86 1.43 8.46
C SER A 59 11.76 0.83 7.39
N TYR A 60 11.60 -0.46 7.11
CA TYR A 60 12.35 -1.15 6.08
C TYR A 60 12.10 -0.54 4.69
N ALA A 61 10.83 -0.29 4.33
CA ALA A 61 10.47 0.36 3.07
C ALA A 61 11.12 1.76 2.92
N ARG A 62 11.11 2.57 3.99
CA ARG A 62 11.76 3.89 3.98
C ARG A 62 13.27 3.82 3.84
N ILE A 63 13.91 2.87 4.53
CA ILE A 63 15.36 2.62 4.41
C ILE A 63 15.68 2.22 2.97
N TYR A 64 14.91 1.32 2.38
CA TYR A 64 15.09 0.86 1.01
C TYR A 64 15.03 2.03 0.00
N ILE A 65 13.98 2.85 0.05
CA ILE A 65 13.85 4.03 -0.81
C ILE A 65 14.98 5.05 -0.56
N SER A 66 15.41 5.23 0.68
CA SER A 66 16.51 6.14 1.01
C SER A 66 17.85 5.66 0.44
N ARG A 67 18.10 4.35 0.43
CA ARG A 67 19.30 3.77 -0.21
C ARG A 67 19.29 4.03 -1.72
N LEU A 68 18.17 3.81 -2.39
CA LEU A 68 18.02 4.11 -3.81
C LEU A 68 18.31 5.57 -4.13
N LYS A 69 17.82 6.51 -3.30
CA LYS A 69 18.12 7.94 -3.43
C LYS A 69 19.61 8.23 -3.30
N LEU A 70 20.27 7.64 -2.29
CA LEU A 70 21.71 7.82 -2.11
C LEU A 70 22.50 7.29 -3.31
N ASP A 71 22.09 6.16 -3.88
CA ASP A 71 22.75 5.58 -5.04
C ASP A 71 22.55 6.44 -6.29
N ILE A 72 21.37 7.04 -6.49
CA ILE A 72 21.14 8.06 -7.55
C ILE A 72 22.07 9.26 -7.38
N ILE A 73 22.20 9.79 -6.16
CA ILE A 73 23.06 10.95 -5.87
C ILE A 73 24.52 10.59 -6.14
N LYS A 74 24.97 9.40 -5.77
CA LYS A 74 26.35 8.92 -6.06
C LYS A 74 26.62 8.80 -7.55
N LEU A 75 25.62 8.46 -8.36
CA LEU A 75 25.70 8.45 -9.82
C LEU A 75 25.67 9.86 -10.44
N GLY A 76 25.64 10.92 -9.60
CA GLY A 76 25.55 12.32 -10.03
C GLY A 76 24.17 12.68 -10.59
N GLY A 77 23.11 11.98 -10.14
CA GLY A 77 21.73 12.25 -10.50
C GLY A 77 21.03 13.22 -9.57
N ASN A 78 20.03 13.91 -10.12
CA ASN A 78 19.12 14.76 -9.37
C ASN A 78 17.83 14.00 -9.06
N ILE A 79 17.30 14.22 -7.86
CA ILE A 79 16.00 13.67 -7.44
C ILE A 79 14.99 14.81 -7.43
N TYR A 80 14.01 14.76 -8.31
CA TYR A 80 12.98 15.81 -8.43
C TYR A 80 11.78 15.55 -7.54
N TYR A 81 11.47 14.28 -7.28
CA TYR A 81 10.32 13.89 -6.46
C TYR A 81 10.51 12.49 -5.89
N SER A 82 9.90 12.22 -4.74
CA SER A 82 9.73 10.87 -4.22
C SER A 82 8.52 10.78 -3.29
N ASP A 83 7.81 9.66 -3.39
CA ASP A 83 6.70 9.27 -2.50
C ASP A 83 7.02 7.90 -1.87
N THR A 84 6.04 7.26 -1.22
CA THR A 84 6.16 5.97 -0.50
C THR A 84 7.08 4.95 -1.18
N ASP A 85 6.89 4.72 -2.48
CA ASP A 85 7.47 3.64 -3.27
C ASP A 85 7.88 4.10 -4.69
N SER A 86 8.01 5.42 -4.90
CA SER A 86 8.34 5.99 -6.20
C SER A 86 9.37 7.11 -6.11
N ILE A 87 10.17 7.26 -7.18
CA ILE A 87 11.20 8.27 -7.33
C ILE A 87 11.16 8.81 -8.75
N VAL A 88 11.30 10.12 -8.92
CA VAL A 88 11.53 10.78 -10.22
C VAL A 88 12.93 11.36 -10.23
N THR A 89 13.74 10.97 -11.21
CA THR A 89 15.14 11.37 -11.36
C THR A 89 15.51 11.54 -12.84
N ASP A 90 16.61 12.25 -13.10
CA ASP A 90 17.22 12.41 -14.44
C ASP A 90 18.19 11.28 -14.81
N LYS A 91 18.44 10.32 -13.91
CA LYS A 91 19.31 9.17 -14.18
C LYS A 91 18.52 7.90 -14.44
N GLU A 92 19.02 7.15 -15.41
CA GLU A 92 18.60 5.77 -15.62
C GLU A 92 19.17 4.91 -14.47
N LEU A 93 18.29 4.14 -13.82
CA LEU A 93 18.72 3.23 -12.75
C LEU A 93 19.28 1.95 -13.37
N PRO A 94 20.23 1.28 -12.70
CA PRO A 94 20.74 -0.01 -13.13
C PRO A 94 19.63 -1.04 -13.41
N ASN A 95 19.75 -1.80 -14.50
CA ASN A 95 18.75 -2.79 -14.93
C ASN A 95 18.41 -3.84 -13.85
N HIS A 96 19.34 -4.17 -12.96
CA HIS A 96 19.10 -5.13 -11.87
C HIS A 96 18.13 -4.59 -10.79
N LEU A 97 17.87 -3.28 -10.76
CA LEU A 97 16.89 -2.65 -9.87
C LEU A 97 15.52 -2.45 -10.55
N ILE A 98 15.42 -2.70 -11.86
CA ILE A 98 14.23 -2.40 -12.65
C ILE A 98 13.65 -3.70 -13.19
N HIS A 99 12.39 -3.98 -12.85
CA HIS A 99 11.63 -5.06 -13.48
C HIS A 99 10.14 -4.74 -13.47
N PRO A 100 9.37 -5.04 -14.54
CA PRO A 100 7.96 -4.71 -14.60
C PRO A 100 7.07 -5.51 -13.64
N THR A 101 7.49 -6.72 -13.24
CA THR A 101 6.64 -7.66 -12.50
C THR A 101 7.29 -8.28 -11.27
N ASP A 102 8.61 -8.14 -11.11
CA ASP A 102 9.31 -8.88 -10.05
C ASP A 102 9.17 -8.15 -8.73
N ILE A 103 8.87 -8.91 -7.69
CA ILE A 103 8.61 -8.38 -6.35
C ILE A 103 9.89 -7.72 -5.82
N GLY A 104 9.75 -6.49 -5.34
CA GLY A 104 10.83 -5.70 -4.73
C GLY A 104 11.64 -4.87 -5.73
N LEU A 105 11.46 -5.06 -7.03
CA LEU A 105 12.09 -4.25 -8.07
C LEU A 105 11.20 -3.07 -8.50
N LEU A 106 11.84 -2.03 -9.04
CA LEU A 106 11.16 -0.81 -9.49
C LEU A 106 10.59 -1.01 -10.88
N LYS A 107 9.32 -0.65 -11.07
CA LYS A 107 8.71 -0.59 -12.39
C LYS A 107 8.94 0.78 -13.02
N LEU A 108 9.40 0.82 -14.27
CA LEU A 108 9.46 2.05 -15.04
C LEU A 108 8.05 2.45 -15.48
N GLU A 109 7.46 3.43 -14.80
CA GLU A 109 6.09 3.91 -15.10
C GLU A 109 6.07 4.88 -16.28
N HIS A 110 6.94 5.89 -16.26
CA HIS A 110 6.90 7.01 -17.20
C HIS A 110 8.30 7.50 -17.56
N LYS A 111 8.52 7.81 -18.84
CA LYS A 111 9.62 8.68 -19.30
C LYS A 111 9.08 10.10 -19.40
N VAL A 112 9.59 10.98 -18.54
CA VAL A 112 9.05 12.32 -18.32
C VAL A 112 9.90 13.34 -19.06
N LYS A 113 9.27 14.08 -19.98
CA LYS A 113 9.87 15.20 -20.69
C LYS A 113 9.83 16.50 -19.87
N LYS A 114 8.73 16.72 -19.15
CA LYS A 114 8.55 17.87 -18.26
C LYS A 114 7.72 17.47 -17.05
N GLY A 115 8.18 17.80 -15.85
CA GLY A 115 7.47 17.58 -14.60
C GLY A 115 7.46 18.82 -13.73
N ILE A 116 6.31 19.13 -13.12
CA ILE A 116 6.16 20.21 -12.14
C ILE A 116 5.63 19.58 -10.85
N PHE A 117 6.41 19.68 -9.78
CA PHE A 117 6.11 19.11 -8.48
C PHE A 117 5.91 20.23 -7.48
N ILE A 118 4.66 20.48 -7.07
CA ILE A 118 4.30 21.59 -6.17
C ILE A 118 4.40 21.14 -4.72
N SER A 119 3.85 19.97 -4.41
CA SER A 119 3.90 19.38 -3.07
C SER A 119 3.67 17.87 -3.12
N GLY A 120 3.71 17.22 -1.95
CA GLY A 120 3.44 15.79 -1.84
C GLY A 120 2.08 15.42 -2.45
N LYS A 121 2.10 14.56 -3.47
CA LYS A 121 0.91 14.12 -4.23
C LYS A 121 0.17 15.24 -4.96
N LEU A 122 0.86 16.33 -5.31
CA LEU A 122 0.37 17.40 -6.19
C LEU A 122 1.43 17.72 -7.26
N TYR A 123 1.28 17.09 -8.43
CA TYR A 123 2.20 17.26 -9.54
C TYR A 123 1.55 17.01 -10.91
N GLY A 124 2.15 17.60 -11.94
CA GLY A 124 1.81 17.38 -13.35
C GLY A 124 3.03 16.91 -14.13
N LEU A 125 2.87 15.91 -14.99
CA LEU A 125 3.91 15.36 -15.86
C LEU A 125 3.45 15.42 -17.32
N ILE A 126 4.39 15.65 -18.22
CA ILE A 126 4.27 15.43 -19.66
C ILE A 126 5.28 14.35 -20.03
N ASN A 127 4.78 13.22 -20.52
CA ASN A 127 5.62 12.12 -20.97
C ASN A 127 6.14 12.37 -22.40
N ASP A 128 7.08 11.54 -22.86
CA ASP A 128 7.64 11.65 -24.22
C ASP A 128 6.58 11.57 -25.33
N ASP A 129 5.47 10.85 -25.09
CA ASP A 129 4.31 10.77 -25.98
C ASP A 129 3.42 12.04 -25.97
N ASN A 130 3.85 13.13 -25.32
CA ASN A 130 3.03 14.32 -25.01
C ASN A 130 1.76 14.02 -24.20
N LYS A 131 1.67 12.86 -23.55
CA LYS A 131 0.56 12.53 -22.63
C LYS A 131 0.74 13.27 -21.32
N ILE A 132 -0.35 13.89 -20.86
CA ILE A 132 -0.39 14.64 -19.60
C ILE A 132 -0.86 13.71 -18.47
N VAL A 133 -0.08 13.62 -17.41
CA VAL A 133 -0.43 12.89 -16.18
C VAL A 133 -0.54 13.89 -15.03
N ILE A 134 -1.72 14.01 -14.45
CA ILE A 134 -1.99 14.90 -13.32
C ILE A 134 -2.30 14.06 -12.08
N LYS A 135 -1.60 14.35 -10.98
CA LYS A 135 -1.85 13.75 -9.67
C LYS A 135 -2.12 14.85 -8.66
N SER A 136 -3.28 14.79 -8.02
CA SER A 136 -3.73 15.76 -7.02
C SER A 136 -4.47 15.05 -5.90
N LYS A 137 -3.94 15.14 -4.68
CA LYS A 137 -4.65 14.65 -3.48
C LYS A 137 -5.66 15.69 -3.00
N GLY A 138 -6.91 15.28 -2.82
CA GLY A 138 -7.99 16.14 -2.28
C GLY A 138 -8.63 17.10 -3.29
N ILE A 139 -8.11 17.15 -4.51
CA ILE A 139 -8.67 17.92 -5.64
C ILE A 139 -8.97 16.93 -6.77
N ASN A 140 -10.10 17.14 -7.44
CA ASN A 140 -10.45 16.38 -8.63
C ASN A 140 -9.44 16.67 -9.74
N SER A 141 -8.65 15.65 -10.10
CA SER A 141 -7.60 15.78 -11.13
C SER A 141 -8.13 16.21 -12.49
N LYS A 142 -9.41 15.91 -12.82
CA LYS A 142 -10.05 16.35 -14.07
C LYS A 142 -10.36 17.85 -14.10
N SER A 143 -10.38 18.51 -12.94
CA SER A 143 -10.59 19.96 -12.86
C SER A 143 -9.31 20.76 -13.07
N LEU A 144 -8.15 20.10 -13.08
CA LEU A 144 -6.85 20.74 -13.27
C LEU A 144 -6.32 20.49 -14.68
N LYS A 145 -5.62 21.49 -15.21
CA LYS A 145 -4.83 21.42 -16.45
C LYS A 145 -3.35 21.51 -16.12
N PHE A 146 -2.49 21.07 -17.03
CA PHE A 146 -1.04 21.17 -16.82
C PHE A 146 -0.59 22.63 -16.63
N ASN A 147 -1.18 23.58 -17.34
CA ASN A 147 -0.90 25.02 -17.20
C ASN A 147 -1.15 25.55 -15.78
N ASP A 148 -2.13 24.98 -15.08
CA ASP A 148 -2.45 25.35 -13.70
C ASP A 148 -1.25 25.07 -12.77
N PHE A 149 -0.43 24.05 -13.06
CA PHE A 149 0.79 23.77 -12.30
C PHE A 149 1.90 24.80 -12.56
N GLU A 150 1.97 25.37 -13.76
CA GLU A 150 2.88 26.47 -14.06
C GLU A 150 2.48 27.74 -13.30
N GLU A 151 1.17 28.02 -13.23
CA GLU A 151 0.64 29.12 -12.43
C GLU A 151 0.92 28.95 -10.93
N LEU A 152 0.73 27.74 -10.39
CA LEU A 152 1.06 27.42 -9.00
C LEU A 152 2.55 27.60 -8.71
N LEU A 153 3.42 27.21 -9.63
CA LEU A 153 4.86 27.41 -9.49
C LEU A 153 5.23 28.90 -9.43
N MET A 154 4.44 29.75 -10.08
CA MET A 154 4.54 31.22 -10.03
C MET A 154 3.81 31.84 -8.83
N ASN A 155 3.42 31.06 -7.82
CA ASN A 155 2.65 31.49 -6.65
C ASN A 155 1.29 32.15 -6.99
N LYS A 156 0.68 31.77 -8.12
CA LYS A 156 -0.67 32.21 -8.47
C LYS A 156 -1.71 31.23 -7.91
N ASN A 157 -2.85 31.77 -7.50
CA ASN A 157 -3.96 30.97 -6.99
C ASN A 157 -4.86 30.49 -8.13
N ILE A 158 -5.30 29.23 -8.03
CA ILE A 158 -6.29 28.64 -8.94
C ILE A 158 -7.65 28.61 -8.25
N HIS A 159 -8.67 29.18 -8.89
CA HIS A 159 -10.00 29.31 -8.30
C HIS A 159 -11.03 28.30 -8.86
N HIS A 160 -10.73 27.60 -9.95
CA HIS A 160 -11.65 26.63 -10.59
C HIS A 160 -11.46 25.18 -10.13
N ALA A 161 -10.50 24.91 -9.25
CA ALA A 161 -10.21 23.56 -8.78
C ALA A 161 -11.35 23.02 -7.91
N ILE A 162 -11.88 21.85 -8.25
CA ILE A 162 -13.00 21.23 -7.53
C ILE A 162 -12.45 20.30 -6.46
N LYS A 163 -12.77 20.56 -5.18
CA LYS A 163 -12.39 19.68 -4.07
C LYS A 163 -13.11 18.33 -4.19
N THR A 164 -12.38 17.24 -4.00
CA THR A 164 -12.98 15.90 -3.94
C THR A 164 -13.74 15.77 -2.62
N ILE A 165 -15.07 15.73 -2.68
CA ILE A 165 -15.91 15.47 -1.52
C ILE A 165 -16.10 13.95 -1.43
N SER A 166 -15.57 13.34 -0.37
CA SER A 166 -15.91 11.95 -0.04
C SER A 166 -17.25 11.97 0.67
N LYS A 167 -18.29 11.34 0.12
CA LYS A 167 -19.52 11.07 0.88
C LYS A 167 -19.16 10.02 1.92
N ILE A 168 -19.36 10.35 3.19
CA ILE A 168 -19.36 9.36 4.26
C ILE A 168 -20.71 8.65 4.13
N SER A 169 -20.69 7.42 3.61
CA SER A 169 -21.83 6.49 3.62
C SER A 169 -21.78 5.63 4.86
#